data_AF-Q8P4Y6-F1
#
_entry.id   AF-Q8P4Y6-F1
#
_cell.length_a   1.000
_cell.length_b   1.000
_cell.length_c   1.000
_cell.angle_alpha   90.00
_cell.angle_beta   90.00
_cell.angle_gamma   90.00
#
_symmetry.space_group_name_H-M   'P 1'
#
loop_
_entity.id
_entity.type
_entity.pdbx_description
1 polymer ?
#
loop_
_entity_poly.entity_id
_entity_poly.type
_entity_poly.pdbx_seq_one_letter_code
_entity_poly.pdbx_strand_id
1 'polypeptide(L)'
;MLFAWILCESRLTTGPVRGGLPSPSVLLSEMLLMQSAVDKDQSFAGALGRLLLDAVLVLAPLALPLLLSPPLAWLYLSGTVLFEWAEERVFGRVEWMPLYRLGACIGVSYAVAQATPSRTVALLAGVAVFAVLVALGKAWEKLAGLSIERPSKGPTFTRIAGPGRPSGRPVDDPAPLTPEGGQIRMIGCHEVRNSAPLQYDYLFPDGSVLFGAGAVLMFSPDGRYCVSPMPTTGFWGLLIYDRRARILYRFTQRESFVALHAVTATEIHGWGSRVHKDGTMLCVLIDDVIAHACAVPMVNIGDLMVPAYYLEQVHQSQMGEFPPAPAGGPVLTVAPYLPQRLMALADPVAPLADPWVELIVNGAASGLIVSRRYPRLLWSSDARGLVCIAKRKHCDEAASFWYWNDVAGWSSVGGGDRVIPMQ
;
A
#
# COMPACT_ATOMS: atom_id res chain seq x y z
N MET A 1 32.76 7.88 3.35
CA MET A 1 32.54 6.84 2.32
C MET A 1 31.91 5.56 2.89
N LEU A 2 32.31 5.03 4.06
CA LEU A 2 31.60 3.91 4.71
C LEU A 2 30.15 4.23 5.15
N PHE A 3 29.87 5.46 5.60
CA PHE A 3 28.54 5.92 6.02
C PHE A 3 27.51 6.00 4.88
N ALA A 4 27.97 6.15 3.62
CA ALA A 4 27.08 6.17 2.45
C ALA A 4 26.70 4.74 1.98
N TRP A 5 27.45 3.72 2.41
CA TRP A 5 27.19 2.32 2.08
C TRP A 5 26.15 1.70 3.04
N ILE A 6 26.24 2.00 4.33
CA ILE A 6 25.33 1.46 5.37
C ILE A 6 23.90 2.00 5.26
N LEU A 7 23.72 3.25 4.81
CA LEU A 7 22.39 3.84 4.58
C LEU A 7 21.71 3.37 3.29
N CYS A 8 22.41 2.59 2.44
CA CYS A 8 21.89 2.16 1.14
C CYS A 8 21.26 0.75 1.16
N GLU A 9 21.52 -0.07 2.20
CA GLU A 9 21.09 -1.48 2.27
C GLU A 9 19.89 -1.77 3.19
N SER A 10 19.33 -0.78 3.89
CA SER A 10 18.23 -0.99 4.85
C SER A 10 16.84 -0.65 4.30
N ARG A 11 16.26 -1.47 3.39
CA ARG A 11 14.81 -1.39 3.11
C ARG A 11 14.12 -2.73 2.80
N LEU A 12 13.33 -3.16 3.79
CA LEU A 12 11.95 -3.68 3.75
C LEU A 12 11.66 -5.11 3.24
N THR A 13 11.17 -5.93 4.18
CA THR A 13 10.08 -6.92 4.00
C THR A 13 9.20 -6.92 5.25
N THR A 14 7.88 -7.08 5.09
CA THR A 14 6.88 -7.14 6.15
C THR A 14 6.30 -8.56 6.26
N GLY A 15 6.24 -9.10 7.49
CA GLY A 15 5.42 -10.25 7.89
C GLY A 15 4.37 -9.83 8.93
N PRO A 16 3.35 -10.65 9.23
CA PRO A 16 2.17 -10.22 9.97
C PRO A 16 2.47 -10.06 11.46
N VAL A 17 2.09 -8.92 12.05
CA VAL A 17 2.27 -8.63 13.48
C VAL A 17 0.97 -8.93 14.24
N ARG A 18 1.03 -9.90 15.16
CA ARG A 18 0.10 -10.00 16.29
C ARG A 18 0.63 -9.11 17.42
N GLY A 19 -0.17 -8.14 17.84
CA GLY A 19 -0.15 -7.52 19.18
C GLY A 19 1.22 -7.12 19.74
N GLY A 20 1.81 -6.04 19.21
CA GLY A 20 2.99 -5.36 19.76
C GLY A 20 3.21 -4.04 19.02
N LEU A 21 3.90 -3.07 19.64
CA LEU A 21 4.24 -1.77 19.05
C LEU A 21 4.79 -1.92 17.60
N PRO A 22 4.44 -1.01 16.67
CA PRO A 22 4.74 -1.20 15.24
C PRO A 22 6.25 -1.21 14.98
N SER A 23 6.70 -2.20 14.19
CA SER A 23 8.09 -2.33 13.76
C SER A 23 8.53 -1.14 12.87
N PRO A 24 9.82 -0.83 12.76
CA PRO A 24 10.31 0.25 11.89
C PRO A 24 10.02 -0.01 10.41
N SER A 25 9.85 -1.29 10.02
CA SER A 25 9.40 -1.69 8.69
C SER A 25 7.92 -1.40 8.46
N VAL A 26 7.08 -1.47 9.50
CA VAL A 26 5.67 -1.05 9.48
C VAL A 26 5.57 0.48 9.52
N LEU A 27 6.39 1.18 10.31
CA LEU A 27 6.43 2.65 10.32
C LEU A 27 6.88 3.22 8.96
N LEU A 28 7.85 2.62 8.28
CA LEU A 28 8.28 3.07 6.94
C LEU A 28 7.30 2.67 5.82
N SER A 29 6.63 1.52 5.96
CA SER A 29 5.61 1.07 4.99
C SER A 29 4.30 1.83 5.16
N GLU A 30 3.91 2.16 6.40
CA GLU A 30 2.84 3.11 6.69
C GLU A 30 3.22 4.54 6.31
N MET A 31 4.48 4.96 6.37
CA MET A 31 4.92 6.25 5.82
C MET A 31 4.75 6.33 4.29
N LEU A 32 4.97 5.22 3.58
CA LEU A 32 4.79 5.14 2.12
C LEU A 32 3.33 4.93 1.71
N LEU A 33 2.52 4.22 2.52
CA LEU A 33 1.08 4.07 2.33
C LEU A 33 0.30 5.33 2.74
N MET A 34 0.66 6.00 3.84
CA MET A 34 0.08 7.28 4.27
C MET A 34 0.43 8.42 3.32
N GLN A 35 1.56 8.38 2.62
CA GLN A 35 1.87 9.38 1.58
C GLN A 35 0.94 9.30 0.37
N SER A 36 0.17 8.22 0.20
CA SER A 36 -0.88 8.11 -0.84
C SER A 36 -2.31 8.23 -0.31
N ALA A 37 -2.53 8.15 1.01
CA ALA A 37 -3.87 8.09 1.60
C ALA A 37 -4.19 9.21 2.61
N VAL A 38 -3.25 10.07 2.99
CA VAL A 38 -3.52 11.15 3.96
C VAL A 38 -2.84 12.43 3.52
N ASP A 39 -3.52 13.18 2.66
CA ASP A 39 -3.37 14.64 2.65
C ASP A 39 -4.65 15.23 3.25
N LYS A 40 -4.69 15.20 4.58
CA LYS A 40 -5.46 16.08 5.47
C LYS A 40 -5.03 15.76 6.91
N ASP A 41 -4.40 16.74 7.56
CA ASP A 41 -4.15 16.83 9.00
C ASP A 41 -2.93 16.11 9.61
N GLN A 42 -1.77 16.11 8.95
CA GLN A 42 -0.49 16.07 9.68
C GLN A 42 0.19 17.43 9.66
N SER A 43 0.22 18.11 10.80
CA SER A 43 0.98 19.35 10.94
C SER A 43 2.46 19.08 10.63
N PHE A 44 3.10 19.96 9.87
CA PHE A 44 4.53 19.88 9.54
C PHE A 44 5.40 19.62 10.78
N ALA A 45 5.00 20.16 11.93
CA ALA A 45 5.62 19.92 13.23
C ALA A 45 5.57 18.45 13.68
N GLY A 46 4.47 17.75 13.44
CA GLY A 46 4.33 16.32 13.74
C GLY A 46 5.22 15.44 12.86
N ALA A 47 5.31 15.74 11.57
CA ALA A 47 6.21 15.04 10.65
C ALA A 47 7.68 15.29 10.98
N LEU A 48 8.05 16.55 11.30
CA LEU A 48 9.40 16.91 11.73
C LEU A 48 9.77 16.27 13.06
N GLY A 49 8.85 16.23 14.03
CA GLY A 49 9.05 15.60 15.33
C GLY A 49 9.34 14.10 15.21
N ARG A 50 8.59 13.39 14.36
CA ARG A 50 8.85 11.97 14.07
C ARG A 50 10.22 11.77 13.42
N LEU A 51 10.58 12.60 12.44
CA LEU A 51 11.87 12.50 11.77
C LEU A 51 13.06 12.75 12.71
N LEU A 52 12.92 13.69 13.64
CA LEU A 52 13.93 13.94 14.68
C LEU A 52 14.04 12.76 15.65
N LEU A 53 12.91 12.17 16.06
CA LEU A 53 12.89 10.98 16.92
C LEU A 53 13.57 9.80 16.23
N ASP A 54 13.25 9.53 14.97
CA ASP A 54 13.86 8.47 14.18
C ASP A 54 15.37 8.69 14.01
N ALA A 55 15.78 9.95 13.78
CA ALA A 55 17.20 10.30 13.73
C ALA A 55 17.91 10.01 15.06
N VAL A 56 17.29 10.34 16.20
CA VAL A 56 17.84 10.02 17.53
C VAL A 56 17.91 8.51 17.74
N LEU A 57 16.87 7.76 17.39
CA LEU A 57 16.84 6.30 17.55
C LEU A 57 17.92 5.59 16.72
N VAL A 58 18.30 6.14 15.57
CA VAL A 58 19.38 5.59 14.73
C VAL A 58 20.78 6.08 15.15
N LEU A 59 20.90 7.34 15.58
CA LEU A 59 22.19 7.95 15.92
C LEU A 59 22.64 7.64 17.34
N ALA A 60 21.72 7.60 18.32
CA ALA A 60 22.05 7.36 19.72
C ALA A 60 22.80 6.02 19.94
N PRO A 61 22.42 4.89 19.31
CA PRO A 61 23.13 3.62 19.46
C PRO A 61 24.58 3.69 18.97
N LEU A 62 24.85 4.52 17.97
CA LEU A 62 26.18 4.70 17.37
C LEU A 62 27.03 5.73 18.11
N ALA A 63 26.42 6.81 18.58
CA ALA A 63 27.10 7.92 19.23
C ALA A 63 27.34 7.68 20.73
N LEU A 64 26.38 7.08 21.43
CA LEU A 64 26.48 6.86 22.88
C LEU A 64 27.74 6.08 23.27
N PRO A 65 28.10 4.96 22.61
CA PRO A 65 29.28 4.17 23.00
C PRO A 65 30.62 4.89 22.80
N LEU A 66 30.67 5.91 21.92
CA LEU A 66 31.84 6.75 21.71
C LEU A 66 32.05 7.78 22.82
N LEU A 67 30.98 8.14 23.53
CA LEU A 67 31.01 9.07 24.67
C LEU A 67 31.26 8.37 26.00
N LEU A 68 31.16 7.04 26.04
CA LEU A 68 31.39 6.24 27.24
C LEU A 68 32.88 6.12 27.56
N SER A 69 33.20 6.06 28.86
CA SER A 69 34.53 5.66 29.29
C SER A 69 34.82 4.20 28.87
N PRO A 70 36.09 3.80 28.70
CA PRO A 70 36.45 2.45 28.28
C PRO A 70 35.74 1.30 29.04
N PRO A 71 35.64 1.31 30.39
CA PRO A 71 34.92 0.25 31.10
C PRO A 71 33.42 0.25 30.81
N LEU A 72 32.82 1.43 30.63
CA LEU A 72 31.41 1.57 30.29
C LEU A 72 31.11 1.10 28.87
N ALA A 73 32.03 1.27 27.92
CA ALA A 73 31.88 0.75 26.55
C ALA A 73 31.82 -0.79 26.53
N TRP A 74 32.65 -1.46 27.35
CA TRP A 74 32.61 -2.93 27.50
C TRP A 74 31.33 -3.41 28.21
N LEU A 75 30.88 -2.70 29.25
CA LEU A 75 29.60 -2.96 29.90
C LEU A 75 28.43 -2.79 28.93
N TYR A 76 28.45 -1.75 28.10
CA TYR A 76 27.43 -1.50 27.09
C TYR A 76 27.38 -2.63 26.06
N LEU A 77 28.52 -3.08 25.53
CA LEU A 77 28.59 -4.25 24.65
C LEU A 77 28.01 -5.50 25.31
N SER A 78 28.39 -5.77 26.56
CA SER A 78 27.90 -6.94 27.31
C SER A 78 26.39 -6.87 27.53
N GLY A 79 25.87 -5.67 27.84
CA GLY A 79 24.44 -5.41 27.94
C GLY A 79 23.72 -5.70 26.62
N THR A 80 24.23 -5.21 25.49
CA THR A 80 23.58 -5.45 24.17
C THR A 80 23.46 -6.93 23.84
N VAL A 81 24.48 -7.73 24.16
CA VAL A 81 24.48 -9.20 23.95
C VAL A 81 23.44 -9.90 24.85
N LEU A 82 23.33 -9.48 26.11
CA LEU A 82 22.33 -10.02 27.04
C LEU A 82 20.91 -9.63 26.64
N PHE A 83 20.71 -8.38 26.21
CA PHE A 83 19.40 -7.90 25.76
C PHE A 83 18.99 -8.53 24.42
N GLU A 84 19.92 -8.78 23.49
CA GLU A 84 19.63 -9.55 22.26
C GLU A 84 19.05 -10.93 22.61
N TRP A 85 19.69 -11.63 23.55
CA TRP A 85 19.22 -12.93 24.01
C TRP A 85 17.87 -12.85 24.73
N ALA A 86 17.68 -11.85 25.59
CA ALA A 86 16.42 -11.65 26.28
C ALA A 86 15.27 -11.31 25.31
N GLU A 87 15.51 -10.44 24.32
CA GLU A 87 14.55 -10.05 23.29
C GLU A 87 14.10 -11.27 22.49
N GLU A 88 15.04 -12.11 22.04
CA GLU A 88 14.72 -13.37 21.35
C GLU A 88 13.85 -14.28 22.22
N ARG A 89 14.12 -14.40 23.53
CA ARG A 89 13.33 -15.27 24.41
C ARG A 89 11.94 -14.75 24.72
N VAL A 90 11.75 -13.44 24.72
CA VAL A 90 10.46 -12.82 25.03
C VAL A 90 9.61 -12.68 23.76
N PHE A 91 10.21 -12.31 22.63
CA PHE A 91 9.50 -11.94 21.41
C PHE A 91 9.71 -12.90 20.24
N GLY A 92 10.64 -13.86 20.34
CA GLY A 92 10.96 -14.81 19.27
C GLY A 92 11.69 -14.21 18.07
N ARG A 93 12.17 -12.96 18.22
CA ARG A 93 12.93 -12.22 17.21
C ARG A 93 13.70 -11.08 17.86
N VAL A 94 14.76 -10.63 17.20
CA VAL A 94 15.55 -9.46 17.61
C VAL A 94 15.52 -8.40 16.51
N GLU A 95 14.96 -7.22 16.80
CA GLU A 95 14.77 -6.15 15.81
C GLU A 95 15.81 -5.02 15.94
N TRP A 96 15.98 -4.47 17.14
CA TRP A 96 16.72 -3.20 17.33
C TRP A 96 18.12 -3.39 17.88
N MET A 97 18.30 -4.41 18.72
CA MET A 97 19.53 -4.61 19.47
C MET A 97 20.79 -4.88 18.62
N PRO A 98 20.73 -5.43 17.38
CA PRO A 98 21.90 -5.55 16.51
C PRO A 98 22.54 -4.21 16.15
N LEU A 99 21.74 -3.13 16.03
CA LEU A 99 22.26 -1.78 15.79
C LEU A 99 23.03 -1.25 17.02
N TYR A 100 22.50 -1.50 18.22
CA TYR A 100 23.15 -1.15 19.48
C TYR A 100 24.45 -1.93 19.67
N ARG A 101 24.47 -3.22 19.33
CA ARG A 101 25.69 -4.04 19.36
C ARG A 101 26.73 -3.55 18.35
N LEU A 102 26.33 -3.15 17.14
CA LEU A 102 27.23 -2.54 16.17
C LEU A 102 27.88 -1.26 16.72
N GLY A 103 27.07 -0.38 17.31
CA GLY A 103 27.55 0.82 17.99
C GLY A 103 28.50 0.49 19.14
N ALA A 104 28.19 -0.52 19.94
CA ALA A 104 29.04 -1.01 21.02
C ALA A 104 30.41 -1.49 20.50
N CYS A 105 30.41 -2.24 19.39
CA CYS A 105 31.65 -2.68 18.73
C CYS A 105 32.51 -1.49 18.30
N ILE A 106 31.89 -0.44 17.74
CA ILE A 106 32.57 0.81 17.37
C ILE A 106 33.15 1.50 18.61
N GLY A 107 32.35 1.65 19.69
CA GLY A 107 32.76 2.29 20.93
C GLY A 107 33.95 1.59 21.60
N VAL A 108 33.90 0.26 21.73
CA VAL A 108 35.00 -0.54 22.28
C VAL A 108 36.25 -0.44 21.42
N SER A 109 36.11 -0.50 20.09
CA SER A 109 37.24 -0.39 19.16
C SER A 109 37.90 0.99 19.24
N TYR A 110 37.11 2.05 19.41
CA TYR A 110 37.59 3.40 19.63
C TYR A 110 38.31 3.54 20.97
N ALA A 111 37.76 2.97 22.05
CA ALA A 111 38.39 2.98 23.36
C ALA A 111 39.77 2.27 23.35
N VAL A 112 39.88 1.16 22.63
CA VAL A 112 41.17 0.47 22.43
C VAL A 112 42.15 1.32 21.60
N ALA A 113 41.68 1.94 20.52
CA ALA A 113 42.52 2.82 19.71
C ALA A 113 43.11 3.97 20.55
N GLN A 114 42.28 4.59 21.42
CA GLN A 114 42.70 5.70 22.28
C GLN A 114 43.69 5.28 23.38
N ALA A 115 43.71 4.02 23.78
CA ALA A 115 44.68 3.49 24.74
C ALA A 115 46.09 3.27 24.12
N THR A 116 46.23 3.49 22.81
CA THR A 116 47.47 3.16 22.08
C THR A 116 48.34 4.41 21.87
N PRO A 117 49.65 4.35 22.17
CA PRO A 117 50.50 5.55 22.17
C PRO A 117 50.86 6.11 20.79
N SER A 118 50.72 5.33 19.71
CA SER A 118 51.04 5.79 18.34
C SER A 118 49.82 5.76 17.43
N ARG A 119 49.71 6.75 16.54
CA ARG A 119 48.53 6.92 15.67
C ARG A 119 48.30 5.76 14.69
N THR A 120 49.39 5.18 14.18
CA THR A 120 49.33 4.02 13.27
C THR A 120 48.92 2.75 14.00
N VAL A 121 49.47 2.49 15.19
CA VAL A 121 49.09 1.32 16.00
C VAL A 121 47.68 1.48 16.55
N ALA A 122 47.25 2.69 16.91
CA ALA A 122 45.88 2.99 17.32
C ALA A 122 44.85 2.62 16.23
N LEU A 123 45.12 3.01 14.97
CA LEU A 123 44.26 2.68 13.84
C LEU A 123 44.18 1.17 13.60
N LEU A 124 45.34 0.49 13.57
CA LEU A 124 45.39 -0.96 13.35
C LEU A 124 44.72 -1.74 14.48
N ALA A 125 44.96 -1.35 15.74
CA ALA A 125 44.35 -1.98 16.92
C ALA A 125 42.83 -1.79 16.91
N GLY A 126 42.34 -0.59 16.62
CA GLY A 126 40.91 -0.32 16.52
C GLY A 126 40.24 -1.15 15.42
N VAL A 127 40.81 -1.19 14.21
CA VAL A 127 40.27 -1.99 13.10
C VAL A 127 40.30 -3.49 13.41
N ALA A 128 41.39 -3.99 14.00
CA ALA A 128 41.53 -5.39 14.37
C ALA A 128 40.50 -5.81 15.43
N VAL A 129 40.35 -5.01 16.50
CA VAL A 129 39.34 -5.27 17.54
C VAL A 129 37.93 -5.21 16.96
N PHE A 130 37.64 -4.25 16.10
CA PHE A 130 36.33 -4.16 15.44
C PHE A 130 36.02 -5.44 14.64
N ALA A 131 36.97 -5.89 13.82
CA ALA A 131 36.80 -7.10 13.02
C ALA A 131 36.58 -8.35 13.89
N VAL A 132 37.35 -8.48 14.98
CA VAL A 132 37.19 -9.59 15.94
C VAL A 132 35.82 -9.54 16.63
N LEU A 133 35.38 -8.37 17.09
CA LEU A 133 34.07 -8.21 17.75
C LEU A 133 32.91 -8.50 16.80
N VAL A 134 32.99 -8.08 15.54
CA VAL A 134 31.98 -8.41 14.52
C VAL A 134 31.95 -9.92 14.25
N ALA A 135 33.11 -10.58 14.17
CA ALA A 135 33.19 -12.02 13.96
C ALA A 135 32.64 -12.81 15.16
N LEU A 136 33.01 -12.41 16.40
CA LEU A 136 32.47 -12.99 17.63
C LEU A 136 30.96 -12.78 17.74
N GLY A 137 30.46 -11.61 17.34
CA GLY A 137 29.03 -11.33 17.26
C GLY A 137 28.29 -12.29 16.33
N LYS A 138 28.84 -12.56 15.13
CA LYS A 138 28.25 -13.56 14.21
C LYS A 138 28.29 -14.98 14.77
N ALA A 139 29.31 -15.33 15.54
CA ALA A 139 29.38 -16.62 16.22
C ALA A 139 28.32 -16.70 17.34
N TRP A 140 28.16 -15.62 18.12
CA TRP A 140 27.11 -15.49 19.12
C TRP A 140 25.71 -15.64 18.53
N GLU A 141 25.40 -14.97 17.42
CA GLU A 141 24.11 -15.11 16.71
C GLU A 141 23.75 -16.58 16.45
N LYS A 142 24.74 -17.36 15.98
CA LYS A 142 24.57 -18.80 15.69
C LYS A 142 24.44 -19.63 16.97
N LEU A 143 25.24 -19.34 17.99
CA LEU A 143 25.26 -20.09 19.26
C LEU A 143 23.99 -19.84 20.09
N ALA A 144 23.52 -18.60 20.12
CA ALA A 144 22.33 -18.19 20.87
C ALA A 144 21.03 -18.45 20.08
N GLY A 145 21.12 -18.80 18.80
CA GLY A 145 19.97 -19.07 17.94
C GLY A 145 19.11 -17.84 17.69
N LEU A 146 19.74 -16.67 17.53
CA LEU A 146 19.01 -15.40 17.39
C LEU A 146 18.34 -15.28 16.03
N SER A 147 17.05 -14.98 16.01
CA SER A 147 16.25 -14.72 14.82
C SER A 147 16.32 -13.23 14.48
N ILE A 148 17.49 -12.80 13.98
CA ILE A 148 17.70 -11.41 13.56
C ILE A 148 17.03 -11.18 12.21
N GLU A 149 16.16 -10.17 12.16
CA GLU A 149 15.51 -9.74 10.93
C GLU A 149 16.54 -9.08 10.01
N ARG A 150 17.05 -9.83 9.03
CA ARG A 150 17.95 -9.29 8.01
C ARG A 150 17.11 -8.72 6.88
N PRO A 151 17.53 -7.60 6.26
CA PRO A 151 16.90 -7.16 5.02
C PRO A 151 16.95 -8.34 4.05
N SER A 152 15.78 -8.81 3.60
CA SER A 152 15.76 -9.77 2.50
C SER A 152 16.53 -9.14 1.34
N LYS A 153 17.31 -9.92 0.60
CA LYS A 153 18.09 -9.39 -0.53
C LYS A 153 17.20 -8.91 -1.68
N GLY A 154 15.87 -8.98 -1.54
CA GLY A 154 14.94 -8.77 -2.62
C GLY A 154 15.10 -9.85 -3.70
N PRO A 155 14.27 -9.80 -4.74
CA PRO A 155 14.44 -10.69 -5.87
C PRO A 155 15.73 -10.36 -6.63
N THR A 156 16.34 -11.38 -7.20
CA THR A 156 17.62 -11.28 -7.90
C THR A 156 17.36 -10.81 -9.33
N PHE A 157 17.62 -9.53 -9.60
CA PHE A 157 17.62 -8.99 -10.95
C PHE A 157 18.95 -9.31 -11.65
N THR A 158 18.86 -10.03 -12.75
CA THR A 158 19.98 -10.22 -13.68
C THR A 158 19.82 -9.28 -14.87
N ARG A 159 20.94 -9.01 -15.56
CA ARG A 159 20.92 -8.21 -16.79
C ARG A 159 21.11 -9.14 -17.98
N ILE A 160 20.26 -8.97 -18.98
CA ILE A 160 20.32 -9.72 -20.23
C ILE A 160 20.44 -8.76 -21.42
N ALA A 161 21.06 -9.25 -22.49
CA ALA A 161 21.03 -8.55 -23.76
C ALA A 161 19.59 -8.54 -24.30
N GLY A 162 19.18 -7.40 -24.86
CA GLY A 162 17.82 -7.21 -25.37
C GLY A 162 17.80 -6.23 -26.52
N PRO A 163 16.66 -6.09 -27.20
CA PRO A 163 16.46 -5.00 -28.14
C PRO A 163 16.65 -3.66 -27.41
N GLY A 164 17.01 -2.62 -28.18
CA GLY A 164 17.06 -1.27 -27.66
C GLY A 164 15.71 -0.89 -27.03
N ARG A 165 15.77 -0.11 -25.95
CA ARG A 165 14.55 0.36 -25.27
C ARG A 165 13.66 1.09 -26.28
N PRO A 166 12.37 0.72 -26.42
CA PRO A 166 11.48 1.42 -27.34
C PRO A 166 11.39 2.90 -26.96
N SER A 167 11.73 3.77 -27.91
CA SER A 167 11.61 5.22 -27.80
C SER A 167 10.26 5.63 -28.38
N GLY A 168 9.22 5.71 -27.55
CA GLY A 168 7.92 6.13 -28.03
C GLY A 168 6.85 6.10 -26.95
N ARG A 169 5.82 6.94 -27.13
CA ARG A 169 4.52 6.75 -26.48
C ARG A 169 4.02 5.34 -26.83
N PRO A 170 3.26 4.67 -25.94
CA PRO A 170 2.47 3.53 -26.37
C PRO A 170 1.67 3.99 -27.59
N VAL A 171 1.83 3.29 -28.70
CA VAL A 171 0.98 3.44 -29.87
C VAL A 171 -0.46 3.22 -29.40
N ASP A 172 -1.45 3.76 -30.10
CA ASP A 172 -2.88 3.44 -29.90
C ASP A 172 -3.09 1.93 -30.15
N ASP A 173 -2.62 1.11 -29.23
CA ASP A 173 -2.71 -0.34 -29.28
C ASP A 173 -4.17 -0.70 -29.02
N PRO A 174 -4.69 -1.73 -29.70
CA PRO A 174 -6.03 -2.24 -29.43
C PRO A 174 -6.16 -2.57 -27.94
N ALA A 175 -7.38 -2.42 -27.41
CA ALA A 175 -7.67 -2.73 -26.02
C ALA A 175 -7.04 -4.09 -25.64
N PRO A 176 -6.29 -4.16 -24.52
CA PRO A 176 -5.50 -5.35 -24.22
C PRO A 176 -6.42 -6.58 -24.17
N LEU A 177 -5.96 -7.68 -24.76
CA LEU A 177 -6.69 -8.95 -24.78
C LEU A 177 -6.07 -9.90 -23.76
N THR A 178 -6.91 -10.75 -23.16
CA THR A 178 -6.38 -11.91 -22.45
C THR A 178 -5.83 -12.92 -23.44
N PRO A 179 -4.96 -13.87 -23.02
CA PRO A 179 -4.47 -14.95 -23.89
C PRO A 179 -5.58 -15.79 -24.50
N GLU A 180 -6.74 -15.85 -23.85
CA GLU A 180 -7.93 -16.56 -24.34
C GLU A 180 -8.77 -15.72 -25.33
N GLY A 181 -8.33 -14.50 -25.66
CA GLY A 181 -9.04 -13.59 -26.57
C GLY A 181 -10.12 -12.74 -25.92
N GLY A 182 -10.23 -12.73 -24.58
CA GLY A 182 -11.20 -11.92 -23.87
C GLY A 182 -10.79 -10.46 -23.81
N GLN A 183 -11.74 -9.54 -24.02
CA GLN A 183 -11.47 -8.11 -24.00
C GLN A 183 -11.25 -7.58 -22.58
N ILE A 184 -10.11 -6.93 -22.34
CA ILE A 184 -9.84 -6.20 -21.11
C ILE A 184 -10.25 -4.75 -21.30
N ARG A 185 -11.10 -4.25 -20.41
CA ARG A 185 -11.60 -2.86 -20.44
C ARG A 185 -10.73 -2.00 -19.53
N MET A 186 -10.23 -0.88 -20.04
CA MET A 186 -9.70 0.19 -19.20
C MET A 186 -10.88 0.95 -18.59
N ILE A 187 -11.02 0.91 -17.26
CA ILE A 187 -12.14 1.52 -16.53
C ILE A 187 -11.73 2.79 -15.76
N GLY A 188 -10.42 3.03 -15.60
CA GLY A 188 -9.89 4.21 -14.93
C GLY A 188 -8.52 4.60 -15.46
N CYS A 189 -8.22 5.89 -15.42
CA CYS A 189 -6.92 6.47 -15.76
C CYS A 189 -6.64 7.59 -14.76
N HIS A 190 -5.56 7.46 -14.01
CA HIS A 190 -5.24 8.31 -12.88
C HIS A 190 -3.80 8.82 -12.98
N GLU A 191 -3.60 10.10 -12.70
CA GLU A 191 -2.26 10.66 -12.50
C GLU A 191 -2.01 10.76 -11.00
N VAL A 192 -1.05 9.98 -10.48
CA VAL A 192 -0.78 9.90 -9.02
C VAL A 192 -0.30 11.25 -8.47
N ARG A 193 0.43 12.01 -9.28
CA ARG A 193 0.91 13.38 -9.00
C ARG A 193 1.39 13.99 -10.31
N ASN A 194 1.28 15.31 -10.47
CA ASN A 194 1.83 16.04 -11.62
C ASN A 194 3.21 15.50 -12.03
N SER A 195 3.34 15.03 -13.27
CA SER A 195 4.54 14.41 -13.88
C SER A 195 4.85 12.95 -13.52
N ALA A 196 3.99 12.28 -12.75
CA ALA A 196 4.07 10.84 -12.57
C ALA A 196 3.55 10.11 -13.82
N PRO A 197 4.05 8.91 -14.13
CA PRO A 197 3.45 8.08 -15.17
C PRO A 197 1.99 7.76 -14.81
N LEU A 198 1.13 7.73 -15.83
CA LEU A 198 -0.28 7.39 -15.66
C LEU A 198 -0.44 5.96 -15.12
N GLN A 199 -1.37 5.82 -14.19
CA GLN A 199 -1.89 4.56 -13.69
C GLN A 199 -3.22 4.26 -14.36
N TYR A 200 -3.49 2.98 -14.57
CA TYR A 200 -4.70 2.50 -15.22
C TYR A 200 -5.36 1.42 -14.37
N ASP A 201 -6.68 1.41 -14.39
CA ASP A 201 -7.48 0.37 -13.78
C ASP A 201 -8.10 -0.49 -14.89
N TYR A 202 -7.92 -1.80 -14.81
CA TYR A 202 -8.35 -2.75 -15.84
C TYR A 202 -9.40 -3.71 -15.29
N LEU A 203 -10.51 -3.86 -16.02
CA LEU A 203 -11.52 -4.89 -15.81
C LEU A 203 -11.29 -6.05 -16.79
N PHE A 204 -11.12 -7.24 -16.23
CA PHE A 204 -11.00 -8.49 -16.96
C PHE A 204 -12.38 -9.08 -17.29
N PRO A 205 -12.48 -9.93 -18.34
CA PRO A 205 -13.72 -10.61 -18.72
C PRO A 205 -14.34 -11.50 -17.63
N ASP A 206 -13.54 -11.93 -16.65
CA ASP A 206 -13.96 -12.77 -15.52
C ASP A 206 -14.43 -11.95 -14.30
N GLY A 207 -14.51 -10.62 -14.44
CA GLY A 207 -14.90 -9.69 -13.37
C GLY A 207 -13.75 -9.20 -12.50
N SER A 208 -12.53 -9.70 -12.72
CA SER A 208 -11.36 -9.27 -11.93
C SER A 208 -10.95 -7.84 -12.27
N VAL A 209 -10.63 -7.04 -11.26
CA VAL A 209 -10.21 -5.65 -11.39
C VAL A 209 -8.78 -5.48 -10.91
N LEU A 210 -7.90 -5.03 -11.80
CA LEU A 210 -6.51 -4.70 -11.50
C LEU A 210 -6.36 -3.19 -11.39
N PHE A 211 -6.11 -2.69 -10.18
CA PHE A 211 -5.95 -1.27 -9.92
C PHE A 211 -4.49 -0.82 -10.00
N GLY A 212 -4.26 0.41 -10.46
CA GLY A 212 -2.94 1.07 -10.39
C GLY A 212 -1.87 0.44 -11.28
N ALA A 213 -2.28 -0.24 -12.35
CA ALA A 213 -1.40 -0.85 -13.34
C ALA A 213 -0.80 0.20 -14.28
N GLY A 214 0.20 -0.19 -15.06
CA GLY A 214 0.81 0.62 -16.11
C GLY A 214 0.02 0.51 -17.42
N ALA A 215 0.50 1.20 -18.45
CA ALA A 215 -0.13 1.16 -19.78
C ALA A 215 -0.05 -0.21 -20.48
N VAL A 216 0.82 -1.12 -20.00
CA VAL A 216 1.08 -2.40 -20.64
C VAL A 216 0.79 -3.54 -19.66
N LEU A 217 -0.03 -4.49 -20.12
CA LEU A 217 -0.25 -5.79 -19.49
C LEU A 217 0.43 -6.86 -20.35
N MET A 218 1.14 -7.78 -19.72
CA MET A 218 1.65 -8.97 -20.39
C MET A 218 1.31 -10.23 -19.62
N PHE A 219 1.26 -11.34 -20.34
CA PHE A 219 0.80 -12.62 -19.80
C PHE A 219 1.89 -13.68 -19.91
N SER A 220 1.94 -14.58 -18.94
CA SER A 220 2.68 -15.83 -19.10
C SER A 220 2.08 -16.65 -20.26
N PRO A 221 2.86 -17.54 -20.91
CA PRO A 221 2.38 -18.32 -22.05
C PRO A 221 1.14 -19.18 -21.77
N ASP A 222 0.96 -19.62 -20.52
CA ASP A 222 -0.19 -20.41 -20.06
C ASP A 222 -1.35 -19.55 -19.54
N GLY A 223 -1.23 -18.23 -19.65
CA GLY A 223 -2.20 -17.23 -19.20
C GLY A 223 -2.40 -17.16 -17.69
N ARG A 224 -1.63 -17.88 -16.87
CA ARG A 224 -1.78 -17.87 -15.42
C ARG A 224 -1.45 -16.52 -14.80
N TYR A 225 -0.32 -15.94 -15.18
CA TYR A 225 0.16 -14.68 -14.62
C TYR A 225 -0.13 -13.54 -15.58
N CYS A 226 -0.77 -12.49 -15.07
CA CYS A 226 -0.79 -11.18 -15.71
C CYS A 226 0.18 -10.25 -14.99
N VAL A 227 1.09 -9.63 -15.72
CA VAL A 227 2.18 -8.81 -15.18
C VAL A 227 2.06 -7.40 -15.74
N SER A 228 2.21 -6.42 -14.86
CA SER A 228 2.19 -5.00 -15.22
C SER A 228 3.19 -4.22 -14.37
N PRO A 229 3.90 -3.23 -14.93
CA PRO A 229 4.53 -2.20 -14.12
C PRO A 229 3.50 -1.55 -13.19
N MET A 230 3.92 -1.14 -12.00
CA MET A 230 3.10 -0.35 -11.08
C MET A 230 3.76 1.02 -10.91
N PRO A 231 3.47 2.01 -11.77
CA PRO A 231 4.08 3.33 -11.63
C PRO A 231 3.65 3.96 -10.30
N THR A 232 4.57 4.52 -9.51
CA THR A 232 4.24 5.22 -8.27
C THR A 232 4.99 6.54 -8.21
N THR A 233 4.65 7.39 -7.22
CA THR A 233 5.39 8.64 -7.00
C THR A 233 6.82 8.33 -6.55
N GLY A 234 7.79 8.56 -7.42
CA GLY A 234 9.23 8.47 -7.11
C GLY A 234 9.85 7.07 -7.21
N PHE A 235 9.08 6.02 -7.50
CA PHE A 235 9.61 4.70 -7.83
C PHE A 235 8.70 3.95 -8.81
N TRP A 236 9.13 2.77 -9.25
CA TRP A 236 8.31 1.85 -10.02
C TRP A 236 8.20 0.56 -9.24
N GLY A 237 6.99 0.02 -9.11
CA GLY A 237 6.72 -1.32 -8.61
C GLY A 237 6.37 -2.27 -9.74
N LEU A 238 5.89 -3.46 -9.38
CA LEU A 238 5.44 -4.50 -10.28
C LEU A 238 4.20 -5.17 -9.69
N LEU A 239 3.20 -5.39 -10.54
CA LEU A 239 2.02 -6.20 -10.24
C LEU A 239 2.18 -7.55 -10.93
N ILE A 240 1.96 -8.63 -10.19
CA ILE A 240 1.77 -9.98 -10.74
C ILE A 240 0.43 -10.48 -10.23
N TYR A 241 -0.56 -10.57 -11.12
CA TYR A 241 -1.85 -11.17 -10.82
C TYR A 241 -1.82 -12.65 -11.21
N ASP A 242 -1.85 -13.54 -10.21
CA ASP A 242 -2.09 -14.97 -10.41
C ASP A 242 -3.59 -15.21 -10.56
N ARG A 243 -4.03 -15.37 -11.81
CA ARG A 243 -5.45 -15.57 -12.17
C ARG A 243 -6.00 -16.89 -11.65
N ARG A 244 -5.16 -17.91 -11.49
CA ARG A 244 -5.59 -19.24 -10.99
C ARG A 244 -5.76 -19.21 -9.48
N ALA A 245 -4.78 -18.65 -8.76
CA ALA A 245 -4.83 -18.53 -7.31
C ALA A 245 -5.74 -17.39 -6.84
N ARG A 246 -6.09 -16.45 -7.73
CA ARG A 246 -6.83 -15.21 -7.43
C ARG A 246 -6.10 -14.37 -6.39
N ILE A 247 -4.80 -14.20 -6.58
CA ILE A 247 -3.92 -13.41 -5.71
C ILE A 247 -3.21 -12.36 -6.55
N LEU A 248 -3.25 -11.12 -6.08
CA LEU A 248 -2.47 -10.01 -6.61
C LEU A 248 -1.21 -9.84 -5.78
N TYR A 249 -0.06 -10.14 -6.36
CA TYR A 249 1.25 -9.86 -5.78
C TYR A 249 1.68 -8.44 -6.13
N ARG A 250 1.96 -7.63 -5.11
CA ARG A 250 2.43 -6.26 -5.24
C ARG A 250 3.88 -6.16 -4.79
N PHE A 251 4.75 -5.79 -5.71
CA PHE A 251 6.16 -5.61 -5.46
C PHE A 251 6.51 -4.11 -5.54
N THR A 252 7.09 -3.56 -4.48
CA THR A 252 7.32 -2.10 -4.33
C THR A 252 8.78 -1.73 -4.09
N GLN A 253 9.72 -2.67 -4.25
CA GLN A 253 11.14 -2.36 -4.02
C GLN A 253 11.74 -1.54 -5.17
N ARG A 254 12.89 -0.90 -4.92
CA ARG A 254 13.44 0.21 -5.74
C ARG A 254 13.93 -0.17 -7.14
N GLU A 255 14.24 -1.43 -7.40
CA GLU A 255 14.58 -1.91 -8.75
C GLU A 255 13.36 -2.64 -9.32
N SER A 256 12.74 -2.04 -10.33
CA SER A 256 11.58 -2.60 -11.02
C SER A 256 11.53 -2.11 -12.46
N PHE A 257 10.61 -2.68 -13.22
CA PHE A 257 10.37 -2.42 -14.62
C PHE A 257 9.58 -1.14 -14.85
N VAL A 258 10.03 -0.33 -15.81
CA VAL A 258 9.28 0.81 -16.38
C VAL A 258 8.50 0.37 -17.62
N ALA A 259 9.07 -0.55 -18.37
CA ALA A 259 8.47 -1.15 -19.54
C ALA A 259 8.80 -2.62 -19.53
N LEU A 260 7.82 -3.46 -19.87
CA LEU A 260 8.02 -4.89 -19.99
C LEU A 260 8.30 -5.23 -21.46
N HIS A 261 9.12 -6.24 -21.69
CA HIS A 261 9.41 -6.79 -23.02
C HIS A 261 8.79 -8.17 -23.24
N ALA A 262 8.92 -9.07 -22.27
CA ALA A 262 8.34 -10.41 -22.33
C ALA A 262 8.03 -10.96 -20.93
N VAL A 263 7.04 -11.85 -20.86
CA VAL A 263 6.77 -12.69 -19.69
C VAL A 263 6.82 -14.14 -20.18
N THR A 264 7.79 -14.90 -19.68
CA THR A 264 7.95 -16.32 -20.03
C THR A 264 7.19 -17.20 -19.03
N ALA A 265 7.38 -18.52 -19.08
CA ALA A 265 6.81 -19.42 -18.09
C ALA A 265 7.36 -19.18 -16.66
N THR A 266 8.58 -18.66 -16.55
CA THR A 266 9.30 -18.53 -15.26
C THR A 266 9.90 -17.16 -15.01
N GLU A 267 10.04 -16.31 -16.04
CA GLU A 267 10.80 -15.07 -15.97
C GLU A 267 10.03 -13.87 -16.52
N ILE A 268 10.38 -12.69 -16.02
CA ILE A 268 9.90 -11.40 -16.49
C ILE A 268 11.09 -10.62 -17.05
N HIS A 269 10.98 -10.17 -18.29
CA HIS A 269 12.01 -9.42 -18.99
C HIS A 269 11.51 -8.00 -19.31
N GLY A 270 12.37 -7.00 -19.19
CA GLY A 270 12.00 -5.62 -19.51
C GLY A 270 13.06 -4.60 -19.12
N TRP A 271 12.73 -3.33 -19.18
CA TRP A 271 13.66 -2.25 -18.88
C TRP A 271 13.40 -1.66 -17.49
N GLY A 272 14.48 -1.50 -16.74
CA GLY A 272 14.44 -0.92 -15.40
C GLY A 272 14.25 0.60 -15.38
N SER A 273 13.95 1.12 -14.19
CA SER A 273 13.86 2.57 -13.91
C SER A 273 15.19 3.30 -14.07
N ARG A 274 16.31 2.60 -13.84
CA ARG A 274 17.66 3.13 -14.08
C ARG A 274 18.07 2.88 -15.52
N VAL A 275 18.26 3.96 -16.28
CA VAL A 275 18.79 3.91 -17.64
C VAL A 275 20.28 3.58 -17.57
N HIS A 276 20.65 2.38 -18.00
CA HIS A 276 22.05 1.98 -18.15
C HIS A 276 22.53 2.29 -19.58
N LYS A 277 23.79 2.72 -19.71
CA LYS A 277 24.40 3.08 -21.00
C LYS A 277 24.38 1.93 -22.02
N ASP A 278 24.40 0.70 -21.51
CA ASP A 278 24.56 -0.51 -22.32
C ASP A 278 23.22 -1.03 -22.89
N GLY A 279 22.10 -0.36 -22.58
CA GLY A 279 20.78 -0.73 -23.12
C GLY A 279 20.24 -2.09 -22.65
N THR A 280 20.88 -2.73 -21.68
CA THR A 280 20.52 -4.07 -21.16
C THR A 280 19.14 -4.08 -20.51
N MET A 281 18.42 -5.19 -20.67
CA MET A 281 17.17 -5.46 -19.97
C MET A 281 17.43 -6.11 -18.62
N LEU A 282 16.49 -5.91 -17.69
CA LEU A 282 16.37 -6.68 -16.47
C LEU A 282 15.67 -8.02 -16.77
N CYS A 283 16.10 -9.06 -16.08
CA CYS A 283 15.45 -10.36 -16.02
C CYS A 283 15.31 -10.77 -14.55
N VAL A 284 14.12 -11.25 -14.17
CA VAL A 284 13.84 -11.75 -12.81
C VAL A 284 12.93 -12.97 -12.87
N LEU A 285 13.12 -13.92 -11.96
CA LEU A 285 12.25 -15.08 -11.80
C LEU A 285 10.91 -14.66 -11.17
N ILE A 286 9.80 -15.14 -11.72
CA ILE A 286 8.44 -14.88 -11.22
C ILE A 286 8.31 -15.35 -9.77
N ASP A 287 8.74 -16.56 -9.47
CA ASP A 287 8.66 -17.13 -8.12
C ASP A 287 9.49 -16.34 -7.10
N ASP A 288 10.62 -15.78 -7.54
CA ASP A 288 11.47 -14.94 -6.69
C ASP A 288 10.80 -13.59 -6.39
N VAL A 289 10.14 -12.97 -7.38
CA VAL A 289 9.32 -11.77 -7.12
C VAL A 289 8.17 -12.10 -6.17
N ILE A 290 7.44 -13.20 -6.42
CA ILE A 290 6.32 -13.63 -5.58
C ILE A 290 6.75 -13.84 -4.13
N ALA A 291 7.91 -14.47 -3.89
CA ALA A 291 8.46 -14.69 -2.56
C ALA A 291 8.77 -13.40 -1.79
N HIS A 292 8.99 -12.29 -2.51
CA HIS A 292 9.33 -10.98 -1.94
C HIS A 292 8.20 -9.94 -2.09
N ALA A 293 7.04 -10.32 -2.63
CA ALA A 293 5.91 -9.43 -2.87
C ALA A 293 4.87 -9.50 -1.74
N CYS A 294 4.11 -8.42 -1.59
CA CYS A 294 2.92 -8.43 -0.76
C CYS A 294 1.80 -9.18 -1.51
N ALA A 295 1.42 -10.35 -1.00
CA ALA A 295 0.30 -11.13 -1.53
C ALA A 295 -1.03 -10.57 -1.05
N VAL A 296 -1.88 -10.12 -1.98
CA VAL A 296 -3.21 -9.60 -1.70
C VAL A 296 -4.25 -10.53 -2.30
N PRO A 297 -5.11 -11.19 -1.50
CA PRO A 297 -6.17 -12.01 -2.04
C PRO A 297 -7.20 -11.15 -2.78
N MET A 298 -7.75 -11.68 -3.86
CA MET A 298 -8.88 -11.09 -4.57
C MET A 298 -10.18 -11.57 -3.92
N VAL A 299 -11.14 -10.66 -3.74
CA VAL A 299 -12.41 -10.89 -3.05
C VAL A 299 -13.56 -10.46 -3.94
N ASN A 300 -14.68 -11.19 -3.86
CA ASN A 300 -15.85 -10.91 -4.67
C ASN A 300 -16.70 -9.80 -4.03
N ILE A 301 -17.15 -8.84 -4.85
CA ILE A 301 -18.21 -7.88 -4.53
C ILE A 301 -19.17 -7.86 -5.70
N GLY A 302 -20.36 -8.46 -5.53
CA GLY A 302 -21.27 -8.69 -6.65
C GLY A 302 -20.64 -9.62 -7.70
N ASP A 303 -20.59 -9.16 -8.95
CA ASP A 303 -19.94 -9.78 -10.09
C ASP A 303 -18.49 -9.27 -10.34
N LEU A 304 -17.93 -8.45 -9.45
CA LEU A 304 -16.53 -8.01 -9.51
C LEU A 304 -15.64 -8.77 -8.54
N MET A 305 -14.38 -8.92 -8.91
CA MET A 305 -13.31 -9.44 -8.05
C MET A 305 -12.26 -8.35 -7.85
N VAL A 306 -12.15 -7.81 -6.65
CA VAL A 306 -11.25 -6.70 -6.32
C VAL A 306 -10.19 -7.13 -5.31
N PRO A 307 -9.03 -6.47 -5.22
CA PRO A 307 -8.05 -6.76 -4.18
C PRO A 307 -8.63 -6.48 -2.79
N ALA A 308 -8.32 -7.32 -1.80
CA ALA A 308 -8.92 -7.25 -0.46
C ALA A 308 -8.74 -5.89 0.25
N TYR A 309 -7.64 -5.16 0.00
CA TYR A 309 -7.46 -3.82 0.58
C TYR A 309 -8.53 -2.82 0.12
N TYR A 310 -9.17 -3.06 -1.02
CA TYR A 310 -10.23 -2.20 -1.53
C TYR A 310 -11.51 -2.30 -0.69
N LEU A 311 -11.75 -3.43 0.00
CA LEU A 311 -12.89 -3.57 0.91
C LEU A 311 -12.84 -2.55 2.05
N GLU A 312 -11.65 -2.26 2.57
CA GLU A 312 -11.48 -1.28 3.64
C GLU A 312 -11.93 0.12 3.18
N GLN A 313 -11.54 0.49 1.95
CA GLN A 313 -11.96 1.74 1.33
C GLN A 313 -13.48 1.79 1.10
N VAL A 314 -14.08 0.66 0.69
CA VAL A 314 -15.54 0.54 0.54
C VAL A 314 -16.23 0.69 1.90
N HIS A 315 -15.75 0.04 2.95
CA HIS A 315 -16.31 0.16 4.30
C HIS A 315 -16.24 1.59 4.82
N GLN A 316 -15.10 2.26 4.64
CA GLN A 316 -14.94 3.67 5.01
C GLN A 316 -15.91 4.58 4.25
N SER A 317 -16.14 4.31 2.95
CA SER A 317 -17.09 5.07 2.13
C SER A 317 -18.56 4.82 2.52
N GLN A 318 -18.84 3.74 3.25
CA GLN A 318 -20.14 3.45 3.84
C GLN A 318 -20.33 4.11 5.21
N MET A 319 -19.30 4.70 5.80
CA MET A 319 -19.43 5.45 7.05
C MET A 319 -20.01 6.84 6.74
N GLY A 320 -21.29 7.02 7.07
CA GLY A 320 -22.04 8.24 6.86
C GLY A 320 -23.37 8.13 7.58
N GLU A 321 -23.72 9.15 8.36
CA GLU A 321 -24.97 9.21 9.10
C GLU A 321 -26.03 9.95 8.30
N PHE A 322 -27.25 9.43 8.33
CA PHE A 322 -28.42 10.12 7.82
C PHE A 322 -28.96 11.05 8.91
N PRO A 323 -29.47 12.25 8.55
CA PRO A 323 -30.06 13.12 9.54
C PRO A 323 -31.22 12.39 10.23
N PRO A 324 -31.24 12.33 11.58
CA PRO A 324 -32.31 11.66 12.30
C PRO A 324 -33.64 12.35 12.02
N ALA A 325 -34.72 11.58 12.05
CA ALA A 325 -36.05 12.16 11.99
C ALA A 325 -36.31 13.06 13.20
N PRO A 326 -37.11 14.14 13.07
CA PRO A 326 -37.48 14.96 14.21
C PRO A 326 -38.22 14.14 15.29
N ALA A 327 -38.17 14.59 16.54
CA ALA A 327 -38.81 13.90 17.66
C ALA A 327 -40.33 13.71 17.42
N GLY A 328 -40.81 12.47 17.48
CA GLY A 328 -42.21 12.11 17.18
C GLY A 328 -42.52 11.97 15.69
N GLY A 329 -41.52 12.13 14.81
CA GLY A 329 -41.62 11.92 13.37
C GLY A 329 -41.46 10.45 12.95
N PRO A 330 -41.57 10.17 11.64
CA PRO A 330 -41.45 8.82 11.08
C PRO A 330 -40.03 8.26 11.23
N VAL A 331 -39.91 6.94 11.35
CA VAL A 331 -38.61 6.27 11.47
C VAL A 331 -37.97 6.12 10.09
N LEU A 332 -36.85 6.81 9.87
CA LEU A 332 -36.03 6.65 8.67
C LEU A 332 -34.89 5.66 8.93
N THR A 333 -34.87 4.59 8.14
CA THR A 333 -33.77 3.62 8.08
C THR A 333 -33.28 3.51 6.64
N VAL A 334 -32.09 2.94 6.45
CA VAL A 334 -31.49 2.79 5.13
C VAL A 334 -30.97 1.38 4.94
N ALA A 335 -31.13 0.84 3.73
CA ALA A 335 -30.54 -0.44 3.32
C ALA A 335 -29.49 -0.23 2.22
N PRO A 336 -28.30 -0.85 2.31
CA PRO A 336 -27.32 -0.81 1.22
C PRO A 336 -27.90 -1.30 -0.11
N TYR A 337 -27.65 -0.57 -1.19
CA TYR A 337 -28.03 -0.97 -2.54
C TYR A 337 -26.80 -1.19 -3.40
N LEU A 338 -26.72 -2.38 -4.02
CA LEU A 338 -25.72 -2.73 -5.01
C LEU A 338 -26.44 -3.15 -6.31
N PRO A 339 -26.09 -2.57 -7.48
CA PRO A 339 -26.59 -3.05 -8.77
C PRO A 339 -26.31 -4.54 -8.97
N GLN A 340 -27.22 -5.25 -9.66
CA GLN A 340 -27.08 -6.70 -9.87
C GLN A 340 -25.91 -7.09 -10.78
N ARG A 341 -25.50 -6.20 -11.70
CA ARG A 341 -24.43 -6.43 -12.67
C ARG A 341 -23.54 -5.20 -12.75
N LEU A 342 -22.50 -5.14 -11.93
CA LEU A 342 -21.53 -4.06 -11.93
C LEU A 342 -20.68 -4.09 -13.20
N MET A 343 -20.35 -5.27 -13.73
CA MET A 343 -19.56 -5.40 -14.95
C MET A 343 -20.21 -4.73 -16.17
N ALA A 344 -21.54 -4.64 -16.19
CA ALA A 344 -22.28 -4.03 -17.29
C ALA A 344 -22.27 -2.49 -17.26
N LEU A 345 -21.86 -1.89 -16.14
CA LEU A 345 -21.82 -0.43 -16.00
C LEU A 345 -20.67 0.16 -16.82
N ALA A 346 -20.84 1.42 -17.22
CA ALA A 346 -19.77 2.20 -17.84
C ALA A 346 -18.56 2.32 -16.90
N ASP A 347 -18.84 2.64 -15.62
CA ASP A 347 -17.90 2.55 -14.50
C ASP A 347 -18.38 1.46 -13.51
N PRO A 348 -17.75 0.27 -13.52
CA PRO A 348 -18.10 -0.84 -12.64
C PRO A 348 -17.82 -0.58 -11.16
N VAL A 349 -16.86 0.27 -10.83
CA VAL A 349 -16.40 0.50 -9.45
C VAL A 349 -17.04 1.73 -8.83
N ALA A 350 -17.66 2.61 -9.62
CA ALA A 350 -18.41 3.77 -9.12
C ALA A 350 -19.40 3.45 -7.98
N PRO A 351 -20.24 2.40 -8.06
CA PRO A 351 -21.17 2.07 -6.97
C PRO A 351 -20.48 1.65 -5.65
N LEU A 352 -19.20 1.28 -5.71
CA LEU A 352 -18.40 0.93 -4.53
C LEU A 352 -17.75 2.17 -3.90
N ALA A 353 -17.35 3.14 -4.74
CA ALA A 353 -16.73 4.39 -4.31
C ALA A 353 -17.74 5.45 -3.85
N ASP A 354 -18.93 5.49 -4.45
CA ASP A 354 -20.08 6.32 -4.03
C ASP A 354 -21.31 5.43 -3.82
N PRO A 355 -21.43 4.79 -2.65
CA PRO A 355 -22.46 3.79 -2.40
C PRO A 355 -23.85 4.44 -2.35
N TRP A 356 -24.81 3.72 -2.92
CA TRP A 356 -26.22 4.09 -2.89
C TRP A 356 -26.94 3.31 -1.81
N VAL A 357 -27.95 3.91 -1.20
CA VAL A 357 -28.81 3.24 -0.21
C VAL A 357 -30.27 3.44 -0.53
N GLU A 358 -31.07 2.43 -0.27
CA GLU A 358 -32.52 2.49 -0.33
C GLU A 358 -33.08 3.12 0.94
N LEU A 359 -33.97 4.10 0.78
CA LEU A 359 -34.68 4.71 1.91
C LEU A 359 -35.81 3.79 2.37
N ILE A 360 -35.91 3.58 3.68
CA ILE A 360 -36.97 2.81 4.32
C ILE A 360 -37.64 3.71 5.34
N VAL A 361 -38.91 4.04 5.13
CA VAL A 361 -39.69 4.92 6.01
C VAL A 361 -40.74 4.10 6.73
N ASN A 362 -40.76 4.14 8.05
CA ASN A 362 -41.66 3.34 8.90
C ASN A 362 -41.63 1.84 8.55
N GLY A 363 -40.45 1.32 8.18
CA GLY A 363 -40.26 -0.08 7.79
C GLY A 363 -40.69 -0.43 6.35
N ALA A 364 -41.28 0.51 5.60
CA ALA A 364 -41.65 0.31 4.20
C ALA A 364 -40.53 0.76 3.26
N ALA A 365 -40.11 -0.13 2.35
CA ALA A 365 -39.13 0.17 1.31
C ALA A 365 -39.69 1.19 0.32
N SER A 366 -38.95 2.27 0.07
CA SER A 366 -39.40 3.35 -0.83
C SER A 366 -39.28 2.99 -2.31
N GLY A 367 -38.43 2.02 -2.69
CA GLY A 367 -38.02 1.82 -4.07
C GLY A 367 -37.16 2.98 -4.61
N LEU A 368 -36.73 3.90 -3.75
CA LEU A 368 -35.87 5.04 -4.08
C LEU A 368 -34.50 4.85 -3.44
N ILE A 369 -33.47 5.18 -4.20
CA ILE A 369 -32.08 5.12 -3.74
C ILE A 369 -31.44 6.51 -3.78
N VAL A 370 -30.66 6.81 -2.74
CA VAL A 370 -29.94 8.08 -2.55
C VAL A 370 -28.44 7.83 -2.41
N SER A 371 -27.62 8.82 -2.75
CA SER A 371 -26.19 8.77 -2.45
C SER A 371 -26.00 8.78 -0.94
N ARG A 372 -25.17 7.86 -0.44
CA ARG A 372 -24.80 7.81 0.97
C ARG A 372 -23.74 8.84 1.34
N ARG A 373 -22.89 9.23 0.39
CA ARG A 373 -21.81 10.19 0.60
C ARG A 373 -22.32 11.62 0.69
N TYR A 374 -23.35 11.95 -0.09
CA TYR A 374 -23.98 13.27 -0.09
C TYR A 374 -25.50 13.16 0.05
N PRO A 375 -25.98 12.71 1.22
CA PRO A 375 -27.40 12.55 1.47
C PRO A 375 -28.07 13.93 1.56
N ARG A 376 -28.60 14.42 0.44
CA ARG A 376 -29.40 15.66 0.40
C ARG A 376 -30.82 15.35 0.87
N LEU A 377 -31.01 15.18 2.17
CA LEU A 377 -32.31 14.98 2.81
C LEU A 377 -32.66 16.17 3.70
N LEU A 378 -33.90 16.63 3.60
CA LEU A 378 -34.45 17.72 4.38
C LEU A 378 -35.82 17.32 4.92
N TRP A 379 -35.96 17.36 6.24
CA TRP A 379 -37.27 17.21 6.88
C TRP A 379 -38.05 18.52 6.78
N SER A 380 -39.36 18.39 6.58
CA SER A 380 -40.31 19.50 6.71
C SER A 380 -40.35 20.00 8.17
N SER A 381 -40.69 21.28 8.37
CA SER A 381 -40.75 21.90 9.70
C SER A 381 -41.76 21.23 10.62
N ASP A 382 -42.84 20.70 10.05
CA ASP A 382 -43.91 19.98 10.72
C ASP A 382 -43.56 18.52 11.06
N ALA A 383 -42.34 18.08 10.72
CA ALA A 383 -41.84 16.71 10.91
C ALA A 383 -42.67 15.61 10.22
N ARG A 384 -43.54 15.95 9.27
CA ARG A 384 -44.40 14.99 8.55
C ARG A 384 -44.00 14.79 7.09
N GLY A 385 -43.07 15.60 6.59
CA GLY A 385 -42.57 15.53 5.22
C GLY A 385 -41.07 15.30 5.15
N LEU A 386 -40.62 14.60 4.10
CA LEU A 386 -39.21 14.40 3.77
C LEU A 386 -38.97 14.73 2.30
N VAL A 387 -38.05 15.65 2.03
CA VAL A 387 -37.56 15.96 0.68
C VAL A 387 -36.19 15.35 0.50
N CYS A 388 -35.95 14.68 -0.62
CA CYS A 388 -34.63 14.18 -0.97
C CYS A 388 -34.35 14.24 -2.48
N ILE A 389 -33.07 14.13 -2.84
CA ILE A 389 -32.65 13.86 -4.22
C ILE A 389 -32.38 12.36 -4.34
N ALA A 390 -33.20 11.66 -5.14
CA ALA A 390 -33.17 10.22 -5.27
C ALA A 390 -33.38 9.77 -6.73
N LYS A 391 -32.96 8.54 -7.03
CA LYS A 391 -33.33 7.83 -8.27
C LYS A 391 -34.17 6.60 -7.94
N ARG A 392 -34.97 6.14 -8.88
CA ARG A 392 -35.70 4.88 -8.72
C ARG A 392 -34.73 3.70 -8.74
N LYS A 393 -34.96 2.73 -7.88
CA LYS A 393 -34.24 1.46 -7.87
C LYS A 393 -34.41 0.78 -9.23
N HIS A 394 -33.32 0.20 -9.75
CA HIS A 394 -33.27 -0.45 -11.07
C HIS A 394 -33.50 0.46 -12.31
N CYS A 395 -33.53 1.79 -12.13
CA CYS A 395 -33.56 2.73 -13.26
C CYS A 395 -32.24 3.51 -13.36
N ASP A 396 -31.78 3.73 -14.60
CA ASP A 396 -30.62 4.56 -14.92
C ASP A 396 -30.98 6.05 -15.11
N GLU A 397 -32.12 6.47 -14.58
CA GLU A 397 -32.55 7.86 -14.61
C GLU A 397 -31.64 8.74 -13.73
N ALA A 398 -31.47 9.99 -14.15
CA ALA A 398 -30.82 11.00 -13.32
C ALA A 398 -31.59 11.18 -12.00
N ALA A 399 -30.86 11.41 -10.91
CA ALA A 399 -31.49 11.67 -9.63
C ALA A 399 -32.32 12.97 -9.70
N SER A 400 -33.53 12.92 -9.14
CA SER A 400 -34.51 14.01 -9.16
C SER A 400 -35.04 14.28 -7.76
N PHE A 401 -35.83 15.34 -7.59
CA PHE A 401 -36.44 15.65 -6.31
C PHE A 401 -37.65 14.75 -6.03
N TRP A 402 -37.67 14.20 -4.81
CA TRP A 402 -38.73 13.37 -4.28
C TRP A 402 -39.23 13.94 -2.96
N TYR A 403 -40.54 13.91 -2.79
CA TYR A 403 -41.20 14.31 -1.55
C TYR A 403 -42.02 13.15 -1.01
N TRP A 404 -41.85 12.87 0.26
CA TRP A 404 -42.64 11.92 1.03
C TRP A 404 -43.46 12.66 2.06
N ASN A 405 -44.71 12.23 2.27
CA ASN A 405 -45.50 12.56 3.45
C ASN A 405 -46.27 11.34 3.96
N ASP A 406 -46.82 11.46 5.16
CA ASP A 406 -47.56 10.40 5.85
C ASP A 406 -48.87 9.98 5.16
N VAL A 407 -49.53 10.90 4.43
CA VAL A 407 -50.83 10.65 3.78
C VAL A 407 -50.71 10.03 2.39
N ALA A 408 -49.82 10.55 1.55
CA ALA A 408 -49.70 10.24 0.12
C ALA A 408 -48.46 9.41 -0.23
N GLY A 409 -47.51 9.26 0.69
CA GLY A 409 -46.26 8.53 0.44
C GLY A 409 -45.33 9.26 -0.53
N TRP A 410 -44.54 8.51 -1.29
CA TRP A 410 -43.52 9.06 -2.19
C TRP A 410 -44.11 9.61 -3.49
N SER A 411 -43.76 10.86 -3.80
CA SER A 411 -44.14 11.53 -5.04
C SER A 411 -42.94 12.24 -5.66
N SER A 412 -42.84 12.19 -6.99
CA SER A 412 -41.82 12.94 -7.72
C SER A 412 -42.22 14.41 -7.79
N VAL A 413 -41.29 15.28 -7.40
CA VAL A 413 -41.41 16.73 -7.58
C VAL A 413 -40.79 17.05 -8.93
N GLY A 414 -41.53 16.81 -10.01
CA GLY A 414 -41.05 17.11 -11.37
C GLY A 414 -40.58 18.57 -11.47
N GLY A 415 -39.57 18.83 -12.31
CA GLY A 415 -38.96 20.15 -12.53
C GLY A 415 -39.87 21.18 -13.24
N GLY A 416 -41.15 21.23 -12.91
CA GLY A 416 -42.10 22.23 -13.36
C GLY A 416 -42.95 22.72 -12.20
N ASP A 417 -42.73 23.98 -11.81
CA ASP A 417 -43.65 24.90 -11.11
C ASP A 417 -44.66 24.30 -10.12
N ARG A 418 -44.22 23.39 -9.25
CA ARG A 418 -44.88 23.16 -7.98
C ARG A 418 -44.01 23.76 -6.89
N VAL A 419 -44.35 25.00 -6.54
CA VAL A 419 -43.91 25.62 -5.28
C VAL A 419 -44.31 24.67 -4.17
N ILE A 420 -43.33 23.93 -3.63
CA ILE A 420 -43.50 23.24 -2.35
C ILE A 420 -43.61 24.37 -1.32
N PRO A 421 -44.73 24.51 -0.59
CA PRO A 421 -44.77 25.41 0.53
C PRO A 421 -43.85 24.82 1.61
N MET A 422 -42.61 25.30 1.66
CA MET A 422 -41.82 25.23 2.89
C MET A 422 -42.44 26.24 3.85
N GLN A 423 -43.37 25.78 4.67
CA GLN A 423 -43.67 26.43 5.94
C GLN A 423 -42.80 25.79 7.01
#